data_AF-A0AAV5J407-F1
#
_entry.id   AF-A0AAV5J407-F1
#
_cell.length_a   1.000
_cell.length_b   1.000
_cell.length_c   1.000
_cell.angle_alpha   90.00
_cell.angle_beta   90.00
_cell.angle_gamma   90.00
#
_symmetry.space_group_name_H-M   'P 1'
#
loop_
_entity.id
_entity.type
_entity.pdbx_description
1 polymer ?
#
loop_
_entity_poly.entity_id
_entity_poly.type
_entity_poly.pdbx_seq_one_letter_code
_entity_poly.pdbx_strand_id
1 'polypeptide(L)'
;MTLSELSLISSVLTRCPSLCHFLIFVLTHESLLWHSLNLDSRTIFLDESQYFVSSFEQAHLEIEAYDVQYTTKTCQQVQNLVFSDCKLAINDMPNHMISDSSKRIDLSLDAI
;
A
#
# COMPACT_ATOMS: atom_id res chain seq x y z
N MET A 1 -6.89 -12.02 -11.51
CA MET A 1 -8.11 -12.11 -10.67
C MET A 1 -9.25 -12.88 -11.36
N THR A 2 -10.05 -13.65 -10.62
CA THR A 2 -11.25 -14.37 -11.10
C THR A 2 -12.54 -13.59 -10.83
N LEU A 3 -13.64 -13.96 -11.50
CA LEU A 3 -14.96 -13.32 -11.29
C LEU A 3 -15.48 -13.49 -9.86
N SER A 4 -15.22 -14.63 -9.22
CA SER A 4 -15.64 -14.89 -7.84
C SER A 4 -14.90 -13.97 -6.86
N GLU A 5 -13.60 -13.77 -7.05
CA GLU A 5 -12.80 -12.82 -6.25
C GLU A 5 -13.29 -11.38 -6.44
N LEU A 6 -13.55 -10.97 -7.69
CA LEU A 6 -14.09 -9.65 -7.99
C LEU A 6 -15.45 -9.39 -7.33
N SER A 7 -16.33 -10.40 -7.33
CA SER A 7 -17.65 -10.31 -6.67
C SER A 7 -17.52 -10.12 -5.16
N LEU A 8 -16.59 -10.85 -4.53
CA LEU A 8 -16.28 -10.72 -3.11
C LEU A 8 -15.74 -9.32 -2.78
N ILE A 9 -14.78 -8.82 -3.57
CA ILE A 9 -14.20 -7.48 -3.41
C ILE A 9 -15.31 -6.43 -3.53
N SER A 10 -16.08 -6.44 -4.62
CA SER A 10 -17.19 -5.49 -4.85
C SER A 10 -18.22 -5.50 -3.71
N SER A 11 -18.56 -6.70 -3.20
CA SER A 11 -19.49 -6.84 -2.07
C SER A 11 -18.94 -6.24 -0.77
N VAL A 12 -17.63 -6.24 -0.55
CA VAL A 12 -17.01 -5.57 0.60
C VAL A 12 -17.02 -4.05 0.40
N LEU A 13 -16.67 -3.58 -0.79
CA LEU A 13 -16.59 -2.14 -1.09
C LEU A 13 -17.94 -1.43 -0.99
N THR A 14 -19.01 -2.08 -1.47
CA THR A 14 -20.38 -1.55 -1.35
C THR A 14 -20.88 -1.43 0.10
N ARG A 15 -20.22 -2.09 1.06
CA ARG A 15 -20.56 -2.03 2.48
C ARG A 15 -19.76 -1.00 3.27
N CYS A 16 -18.79 -0.32 2.66
CA CYS A 16 -18.12 0.78 3.33
C CYS A 16 -19.12 1.93 3.58
N PRO A 17 -19.31 2.36 4.83
CA PRO A 17 -20.23 3.46 5.14
C PRO A 17 -19.72 4.85 4.70
N SER A 18 -18.46 4.94 4.24
CA SER A 18 -17.79 6.14 3.74
C SER A 18 -16.81 5.75 2.62
N LEU A 19 -16.12 6.73 2.03
CA LEU A 19 -15.08 6.50 1.03
C LEU A 19 -13.97 5.58 1.61
N CYS A 20 -13.83 4.35 1.10
CA CYS A 20 -12.84 3.40 1.62
C CYS A 20 -11.43 3.88 1.22
N HIS A 21 -10.48 4.01 2.13
CA HIS A 21 -9.08 4.22 1.74
C HIS A 21 -8.38 2.88 1.51
N PHE A 22 -7.68 2.74 0.39
CA PHE A 22 -6.91 1.55 0.08
C PHE A 22 -5.43 1.78 0.36
N LEU A 23 -4.81 0.79 0.98
CA LEU A 23 -3.37 0.65 1.10
C LEU A 23 -2.99 -0.68 0.47
N ILE A 24 -2.30 -0.63 -0.66
CA ILE A 24 -1.97 -1.81 -1.46
C ILE A 24 -0.46 -1.98 -1.48
N PHE A 25 -0.02 -3.16 -1.06
CA PHE A 25 1.38 -3.55 -1.11
C PHE A 25 1.67 -4.20 -2.45
N VAL A 26 2.81 -3.82 -3.01
CA VAL A 26 3.31 -4.20 -4.34
C VAL A 26 2.54 -3.52 -5.47
N LEU A 27 3.29 -2.87 -6.35
CA LEU A 27 2.77 -2.40 -7.64
C LEU A 27 2.75 -3.55 -8.62
N THR A 28 1.60 -3.78 -9.26
CA THR A 28 1.43 -4.82 -10.27
C THR A 28 0.56 -4.31 -11.42
N HIS A 29 0.35 -5.14 -12.44
CA HIS A 29 -0.60 -4.82 -13.49
C HIS A 29 -2.06 -4.70 -12.97
N GLU A 30 -2.38 -5.30 -11.82
CA GLU A 30 -3.70 -5.18 -11.19
C GLU A 30 -3.86 -3.84 -10.45
N SER A 31 -2.80 -3.04 -10.24
CA SER A 31 -2.88 -1.75 -9.54
C SER A 31 -3.88 -0.79 -10.19
N LEU A 32 -3.96 -0.76 -11.52
CA LEU A 32 -4.93 0.07 -12.23
C LEU A 32 -6.37 -0.38 -12.01
N LEU A 33 -6.61 -1.70 -11.90
CA LEU A 33 -7.91 -2.24 -11.54
C LEU A 33 -8.28 -1.80 -10.12
N TRP A 34 -7.36 -1.92 -9.15
CA TRP A 34 -7.60 -1.49 -7.78
C TRP A 34 -7.91 0.01 -7.67
N HIS A 35 -7.19 0.84 -8.42
CA HIS A 35 -7.48 2.28 -8.50
C HIS A 35 -8.87 2.54 -9.08
N SER A 36 -9.23 1.83 -10.16
CA SER A 36 -10.54 1.98 -10.83
C SER A 36 -11.72 1.53 -9.97
N LEU A 37 -11.51 0.62 -9.01
CA LEU A 37 -12.55 0.18 -8.07
C LEU A 37 -12.82 1.21 -6.95
N ASN A 38 -11.97 2.23 -6.80
CA ASN A 38 -12.01 3.17 -5.69
C ASN A 38 -11.78 4.63 -6.14
N LEU A 39 -12.35 5.01 -7.30
CA LEU A 39 -12.09 6.30 -7.98
C LEU A 39 -12.42 7.54 -7.13
N ASP A 40 -13.47 7.47 -6.32
CA ASP A 40 -13.91 8.61 -5.51
C ASP A 40 -13.15 8.73 -4.17
N SER A 41 -12.13 7.89 -3.96
CA SER A 41 -11.42 7.77 -2.69
C SER A 41 -9.91 7.62 -2.88
N ARG A 42 -9.15 7.67 -1.78
CA ARG A 42 -7.69 7.58 -1.81
C ARG A 42 -7.23 6.13 -1.88
N THR A 43 -6.37 5.84 -2.87
CA THR A 43 -5.68 4.56 -3.02
C THR A 43 -4.19 4.81 -3.06
N ILE A 44 -3.45 4.27 -2.08
CA ILE A 44 -2.00 4.39 -1.96
C ILE A 44 -1.36 3.04 -2.28
N PHE A 45 -0.34 3.07 -3.13
CA PHE A 45 0.48 1.90 -3.44
C PHE A 45 1.84 1.99 -2.77
N LEU A 46 2.33 0.88 -2.23
CA LEU A 46 3.66 0.75 -1.64
C LEU A 46 4.47 -0.29 -2.39
N ASP A 47 5.70 0.03 -2.81
CA ASP A 47 6.58 -0.91 -3.50
C ASP A 47 8.04 -0.69 -3.07
N GLU A 48 8.84 -1.75 -3.00
CA GLU A 48 10.25 -1.69 -2.55
C GLU A 48 11.20 -1.10 -3.62
N SER A 49 10.73 -1.02 -4.85
CA SER A 49 11.51 -0.54 -5.98
C SER A 49 11.22 0.92 -6.25
N GLN A 50 12.04 1.81 -5.71
CA GLN A 50 12.01 3.25 -6.04
C GLN A 50 11.97 3.50 -7.57
N TYR A 51 12.69 2.68 -8.36
CA TYR A 51 12.66 2.76 -9.82
C TYR A 51 11.27 2.44 -10.37
N PHE A 52 10.64 1.36 -9.90
CA PHE A 52 9.33 0.95 -10.38
C PHE A 52 8.24 1.92 -9.96
N VAL A 53 8.28 2.42 -8.72
CA VAL A 53 7.43 3.51 -8.23
C VAL A 53 7.52 4.72 -9.16
N SER A 54 8.74 5.22 -9.39
CA SER A 54 8.96 6.42 -10.22
C SER A 54 8.49 6.22 -11.66
N SER A 55 8.78 5.06 -12.25
CA SER A 55 8.37 4.72 -13.62
C SER A 55 6.84 4.59 -13.74
N PHE A 56 6.19 3.98 -12.75
CA PHE A 56 4.75 3.76 -12.75
C PHE A 56 3.97 5.07 -12.59
N GLU A 57 4.40 5.96 -11.70
CA GLU A 57 3.82 7.31 -11.54
C GLU A 57 4.03 8.19 -12.78
N GLN A 58 5.17 8.07 -13.47
CA GLN A 58 5.40 8.78 -14.74
C GLN A 58 4.45 8.31 -15.84
N ALA A 59 4.07 7.03 -15.84
CA ALA A 59 3.14 6.47 -16.80
C ALA A 59 1.67 6.77 -16.46
N HIS A 60 1.32 6.91 -15.17
CA HIS A 60 -0.04 7.11 -14.68
C HIS A 60 -0.06 8.22 -13.62
N LEU A 61 -0.37 9.44 -14.06
CA LEU A 61 -0.25 10.66 -13.23
C LEU A 61 -1.26 10.71 -12.06
N GLU A 62 -2.33 9.93 -12.14
CA GLU A 62 -3.37 9.79 -11.12
C GLU A 62 -3.00 8.80 -10.00
N ILE A 63 -1.91 8.03 -10.16
CA ILE A 63 -1.49 7.03 -9.19
C ILE A 63 -0.60 7.67 -8.12
N GLU A 64 -0.92 7.37 -6.87
CA GLU A 64 -0.11 7.73 -5.70
C GLU A 64 0.66 6.50 -5.20
N ALA A 65 1.98 6.48 -5.41
CA ALA A 65 2.84 5.39 -5.01
C ALA A 65 4.06 5.85 -4.20
N TYR A 66 4.52 5.00 -3.30
CA TYR A 66 5.68 5.26 -2.44
C TYR A 66 6.66 4.10 -2.46
N ASP A 67 7.95 4.45 -2.45
CA ASP A 67 9.05 3.53 -2.15
C ASP A 67 8.91 3.11 -0.68
N VAL A 68 9.02 1.82 -0.40
CA VAL A 68 8.85 1.30 0.95
C VAL A 68 10.08 0.54 1.40
N GLN A 69 10.55 0.85 2.59
CA GLN A 69 11.68 0.15 3.19
C GLN A 69 11.23 -0.61 4.43
N TYR A 70 11.34 -1.93 4.37
CA TYR A 70 11.03 -2.80 5.51
C TYR A 70 12.23 -2.85 6.45
N THR A 71 12.14 -2.14 7.57
CA THR A 71 13.17 -2.18 8.62
C THR A 71 12.79 -3.19 9.68
N THR A 72 13.53 -4.29 9.77
CA THR A 72 13.37 -5.28 10.86
C THR A 72 14.06 -4.78 12.12
N LYS A 73 13.32 -4.12 13.01
CA LYS A 73 13.82 -3.75 14.35
C LYS A 73 13.68 -4.94 15.30
N THR A 74 14.62 -5.88 15.23
CA THR A 74 14.87 -6.95 16.23
C THR A 74 13.64 -7.51 16.95
N CYS A 75 12.62 -7.85 16.18
CA CYS A 75 11.74 -8.94 16.53
C CYS A 75 12.44 -10.23 16.10
N GLN A 76 12.56 -11.21 17.00
CA GLN A 76 13.18 -12.49 16.66
C GLN A 76 12.62 -13.03 15.34
N GLN A 77 13.50 -13.56 14.48
CA GLN A 77 13.24 -14.02 13.11
C GLN A 77 11.78 -14.38 12.84
N VAL A 78 11.07 -13.46 12.20
CA VAL A 78 9.69 -13.69 11.76
C VAL A 78 9.75 -14.49 10.47
N GLN A 79 9.60 -15.82 10.56
CA GLN A 79 9.44 -16.67 9.38
C GLN A 79 8.06 -16.47 8.72
N ASN A 80 7.10 -15.89 9.46
CA ASN A 80 5.75 -15.63 8.97
C ASN A 80 5.11 -14.42 9.67
N LEU A 81 4.84 -13.36 8.91
CA LEU A 81 4.24 -12.10 9.38
C LEU A 81 2.84 -12.29 10.00
N VAL A 82 2.15 -13.38 9.69
CA VAL A 82 0.82 -13.69 10.25
C VAL A 82 0.92 -14.18 11.71
N PHE A 83 2.07 -14.74 12.11
CA PHE A 83 2.28 -15.34 13.43
C PHE A 83 3.27 -14.57 14.30
N SER A 84 3.66 -13.35 13.92
CA SER A 84 4.53 -12.53 14.77
C SER A 84 3.75 -11.82 15.86
N ASP A 85 4.27 -11.82 17.08
CA ASP A 85 3.81 -10.96 18.17
C ASP A 85 4.17 -9.47 17.96
N CYS A 86 4.85 -9.17 16.85
CA CYS A 86 5.28 -7.83 16.50
C CYS A 86 4.24 -7.10 15.66
N LYS A 87 4.00 -5.84 16.03
CA LYS A 87 3.04 -5.01 15.31
C LYS A 87 3.72 -4.36 14.13
N LEU A 88 3.08 -4.46 12.96
CA LEU A 88 3.44 -3.66 11.79
C LEU A 88 3.08 -2.19 12.07
N ALA A 89 4.07 -1.33 12.03
CA ALA A 89 3.94 0.11 12.13
C ALA A 89 4.31 0.75 10.79
N ILE A 90 3.41 1.59 10.28
CA ILE A 90 3.69 2.47 9.14
C ILE A 90 4.25 3.77 9.70
N ASN A 91 5.54 3.99 9.52
CA ASN A 91 6.20 5.22 9.93
C ASN A 91 6.26 6.18 8.74
N ASP A 92 6.19 7.47 9.05
CA ASP A 92 6.45 8.54 8.08
C ASP A 92 5.51 8.57 6.86
N MET A 93 4.26 8.10 7.01
CA MET A 93 3.25 8.30 5.98
C MET A 93 2.88 9.80 5.90
N PRO A 94 3.11 10.48 4.77
CA PRO A 94 2.84 11.90 4.67
C PRO A 94 1.34 12.17 4.73
N ASN A 95 0.93 12.99 5.72
CA ASN A 95 -0.46 13.43 5.88
C ASN A 95 -0.89 14.44 4.81
N HIS A 96 0.05 14.98 4.02
CA HIS A 96 -0.15 15.88 2.90
C HIS A 96 1.08 15.79 2.00
N MET A 97 0.88 15.83 0.67
CA MET A 97 1.96 15.77 -0.31
C MET A 97 2.87 16.99 -0.15
N ILE A 98 4.02 16.83 0.53
CA ILE A 98 5.11 17.81 0.49
C ILE A 98 6.12 17.31 -0.52
N SER A 99 6.40 18.19 -1.48
CA SER A 99 7.51 18.11 -2.41
C SER A 99 8.83 18.16 -1.65
N ASP A 100 9.35 17.05 -1.15
CA ASP A 100 10.79 16.96 -0.93
C ASP A 100 11.34 15.53 -1.03
N SER A 101 12.04 15.32 -2.15
CA SER A 101 13.22 14.46 -2.39
C SER A 101 13.31 12.99 -1.93
N SER A 102 12.33 12.39 -1.24
CA SER A 102 12.19 10.93 -1.21
C SER A 102 10.79 10.53 -0.76
N LYS A 103 9.94 10.04 -1.68
CA LYS A 103 8.66 9.36 -1.36
C LYS A 103 8.96 7.99 -0.75
N ARG A 104 9.64 7.95 0.38
CA ARG A 104 9.99 6.73 1.10
C ARG A 104 9.16 6.61 2.38
N ILE A 105 8.55 5.45 2.58
CA ILE A 105 7.82 5.08 3.79
C ILE A 105 8.58 3.95 4.48
N ASP A 106 8.85 4.11 5.77
CA ASP A 106 9.50 3.07 6.56
C ASP A 106 8.44 2.19 7.24
N LEU A 107 8.48 0.90 6.95
CA LEU A 107 7.66 -0.10 7.62
C LEU A 107 8.50 -0.81 8.67
N SER A 108 8.16 -0.61 9.95
CA SER A 108 8.83 -1.27 11.06
C SER A 108 7.96 -2.35 11.68
N LEU A 109 8.60 -3.43 12.11
CA LEU A 109 8.02 -4.34 13.09
C LEU A 109 8.46 -3.88 14.47
N ASP A 110 7.52 -3.38 15.26
CA ASP A 110 7.78 -2.92 16.62
C ASP A 110 7.35 -3.99 17.63
N ALA A 111 8.22 -4.27 18.61
CA ALA A 111 7.89 -5.10 19.77
C ALA A 111 7.01 -4.28 20.73
N ILE A 112 5.98 -4.92 21.29
CA ILE A 112 5.07 -4.33 22.29
C ILE A 112 5.82 -4.13 23.61
#